data_AF-A0AAW6YM81-F1
#
_entry.id   AF-A0AAW6YM81-F1
#
_cell.length_a   1.000
_cell.length_b   1.000
_cell.length_c   1.000
_cell.angle_alpha   90.00
_cell.angle_beta   90.00
_cell.angle_gamma   90.00
#
_symmetry.space_group_name_H-M   'P 1'
#
loop_
_entity.id
_entity.type
_entity.pdbx_description
1 polymer ?
#
loop_
_entity_poly.entity_id
_entity_poly.type
_entity_poly.pdbx_seq_one_letter_code
_entity_poly.pdbx_strand_id
1 'polypeptide(L)' 'AYLTALAIKGASDQEIAGAAAAMRDQAKSIDTQKDTLEIVGTGGDQSYSFNISTTASLIIAAAGVPVTKHGNRSASSKSG' A
#
# COMPACT_ATOMS: atom_id res chain seq x y z
N ALA A 1 -20.05 13.18 -1.67
CA ALA A 1 -21.23 12.30 -1.79
C ALA A 1 -20.83 10.84 -1.99
N TYR A 2 -20.15 10.49 -3.08
CA TYR A 2 -19.79 9.09 -3.41
C TYR A 2 -19.03 8.34 -2.31
N LEU A 3 -17.88 8.85 -1.86
CA LEU A 3 -17.04 8.17 -0.86
C LEU A 3 -17.75 7.94 0.48
N THR A 4 -18.51 8.93 0.95
CA THR A 4 -19.31 8.81 2.18
C THR A 4 -20.39 7.74 2.06
N ALA A 5 -21.12 7.72 0.94
CA ALA A 5 -22.14 6.70 0.69
C ALA A 5 -21.54 5.29 0.59
N LEU A 6 -20.39 5.16 -0.08
CA LEU A 6 -19.67 3.88 -0.19
C LEU A 6 -19.17 3.39 1.17
N ALA A 7 -18.66 4.29 2.02
CA ALA A 7 -18.24 3.96 3.37
C ALA A 7 -19.40 3.50 4.26
N ILE A 8 -20.55 4.17 4.19
CA ILE A 8 -21.77 3.79 4.93
C ILE A 8 -22.29 2.43 4.46
N LYS A 9 -22.29 2.19 3.14
CA LYS A 9 -22.72 0.92 2.55
C LYS A 9 -21.81 -0.25 2.95
N GLY A 10 -20.51 0.03 3.13
CA GLY A 10 -19.45 -0.98 3.11
C GLY A 10 -19.14 -1.38 1.68
N ALA A 11 -17.88 -1.22 1.26
CA ALA A 11 -17.46 -1.61 -0.08
C ALA A 11 -17.36 -3.13 -0.20
N SER A 12 -17.86 -3.69 -1.30
CA SER A 12 -17.66 -5.10 -1.64
C SER A 12 -16.27 -5.34 -2.25
N ASP A 13 -15.82 -6.60 -2.24
CA ASP A 13 -14.52 -6.99 -2.81
C ASP A 13 -14.38 -6.58 -4.28
N GLN A 14 -15.45 -6.72 -5.07
CA GLN A 14 -15.43 -6.33 -6.48
C GLN A 14 -15.30 -4.82 -6.67
N GLU A 15 -15.91 -4.01 -5.81
CA GLU A 15 -15.79 -2.55 -5.88
C GLU A 15 -14.40 -2.09 -5.47
N ILE A 16 -13.81 -2.72 -4.45
CA ILE A 16 -12.42 -2.44 -4.03
C ILE A 16 -11.45 -2.84 -5.14
N ALA A 17 -11.60 -4.04 -5.70
CA ALA A 17 -10.74 -4.53 -6.78
C ALA A 17 -10.86 -3.67 -8.05
N GLY A 18 -12.08 -3.29 -8.43
CA GLY A 18 -12.35 -2.42 -9.57
C GLY A 18 -11.77 -1.02 -9.39
N ALA A 19 -11.95 -0.41 -8.21
CA ALA A 19 -11.32 0.87 -7.90
C ALA A 19 -9.79 0.78 -7.96
N ALA A 20 -9.19 -0.28 -7.40
CA ALA A 20 -7.75 -0.50 -7.45
C ALA A 20 -7.23 -0.70 -8.89
N ALA A 21 -7.98 -1.41 -9.74
CA ALA A 21 -7.65 -1.56 -11.16
C ALA A 21 -7.66 -0.20 -11.88
N ALA A 22 -8.73 0.57 -11.72
CA ALA A 22 -8.84 1.91 -12.31
C ALA A 22 -7.72 2.86 -11.84
N MET A 23 -7.30 2.76 -10.57
CA MET A 23 -6.15 3.53 -10.06
C MET A 23 -4.83 3.11 -10.72
N ARG A 24 -4.61 1.80 -10.94
CA ARG A 24 -3.40 1.29 -11.62
C ARG A 24 -3.33 1.71 -13.08
N ASP A 25 -4.47 1.76 -13.78
CA ASP A 25 -4.53 2.22 -15.18
C ASP A 25 -4.09 3.69 -15.33
N GLN A 26 -4.20 4.48 -14.26
CA GLN A 26 -3.76 5.88 -14.23
C GLN A 26 -2.36 6.05 -13.62
N ALA A 27 -1.76 5.00 -13.06
CA ALA A 27 -0.46 5.06 -12.44
C ALA A 27 0.66 5.00 -13.49
N LYS A 28 1.83 5.57 -13.15
CA LYS A 28 3.04 5.33 -13.94
C LYS A 28 3.49 3.88 -13.72
N SER A 29 3.61 3.14 -14.82
CA SER A 29 4.12 1.77 -14.75
C SER A 29 5.59 1.75 -14.36
N ILE A 30 5.97 0.76 -13.56
CA ILE A 30 7.34 0.43 -13.24
C ILE A 30 7.57 -0.99 -13.76
N ASP A 31 8.46 -1.12 -14.74
CA ASP A 31 8.81 -2.42 -15.29
C ASP A 31 9.90 -3.07 -14.43
N THR A 32 9.67 -4.31 -14.00
CA THR A 32 10.63 -5.09 -13.21
C THR A 32 10.90 -6.40 -13.92
N GLN A 33 12.17 -6.71 -14.18
CA GLN A 33 12.57 -7.98 -14.81
C GLN A 33 12.55 -9.18 -13.83
N LYS A 34 12.13 -8.95 -12.59
CA LYS A 34 12.09 -9.94 -11.51
C LYS A 34 10.74 -9.88 -10.85
N ASP A 35 10.25 -11.03 -10.39
CA ASP A 35 9.15 -11.08 -9.43
C ASP A 35 9.61 -10.45 -8.12
N THR A 36 8.83 -9.48 -7.63
CA THR A 36 9.16 -8.75 -6.41
C THR A 36 8.09 -8.95 -5.35
N LEU A 37 8.52 -8.89 -4.09
CA LEU A 37 7.65 -8.87 -2.94
C LEU A 37 7.25 -7.42 -2.61
N GLU A 38 5.98 -7.22 -2.25
CA GLU A 38 5.51 -5.96 -1.67
C GLU A 38 5.14 -6.17 -0.19
N ILE A 39 5.57 -5.23 0.66
CA ILE A 39 5.14 -5.15 2.06
C ILE A 39 4.66 -3.73 2.36
N VAL A 40 3.37 -3.57 2.61
CA VAL A 40 2.71 -2.28 2.82
C VAL A 40 1.54 -2.43 3.80
N GLY A 41 1.08 -1.33 4.38
CA GLY A 41 -0.12 -1.29 5.20
C GLY A 41 -1.04 -0.15 4.76
N THR A 42 -2.32 -0.25 5.07
CA THR A 42 -3.30 0.82 4.81
C THR A 42 -3.05 2.07 5.66
N GLY A 43 -2.36 1.92 6.79
CA GLY A 43 -2.24 2.95 7.82
C GLY A 43 -3.56 3.14 8.59
N GLY A 44 -3.57 4.13 9.49
CA GLY A 44 -4.77 4.51 10.25
C GLY A 44 -5.06 3.70 11.51
N ASP A 45 -4.17 2.78 11.89
CA ASP A 45 -4.30 1.94 13.10
C ASP A 45 -4.03 2.69 14.42
N GLN A 46 -3.52 3.93 14.34
CA GLN A 46 -3.14 4.78 15.47
C GLN A 46 -2.13 4.14 16.42
N SER A 47 -1.34 3.17 15.94
CA SER A 47 -0.33 2.51 16.76
C SER A 47 0.89 3.39 17.03
N TYR A 48 1.09 4.44 16.23
CA TYR A 48 2.29 5.28 16.21
C TYR A 48 3.58 4.45 16.17
N SER A 49 3.52 3.25 15.60
CA SER A 49 4.70 2.43 15.38
C SER A 49 5.71 3.21 14.55
N PHE A 50 6.99 2.88 14.72
CA PHE A 50 8.00 3.32 13.77
C PHE A 50 7.73 2.68 12.38
N ASN A 51 8.56 3.02 11.39
CA ASN A 51 8.44 2.54 10.00
C ASN A 51 8.75 1.04 9.83
N ILE A 52 7.99 0.16 10.50
CA ILE A 52 8.18 -1.30 10.56
C ILE A 52 8.22 -1.89 9.15
N SER A 53 7.23 -1.60 8.30
CA SER A 53 7.17 -2.17 6.95
C SER A 53 8.33 -1.72 6.07
N THR A 54 8.83 -0.50 6.25
CA THR A 54 10.02 0.01 5.53
C THR A 54 11.27 -0.68 6.02
N THR A 55 11.49 -0.77 7.33
CA THR A 55 12.64 -1.51 7.89
C THR A 55 12.61 -2.98 7.46
N ALA A 56 11.45 -3.63 7.50
CA ALA A 56 11.28 -5.00 7.04
C ALA A 56 11.62 -5.16 5.55
N SER A 57 11.18 -4.22 4.69
CA SER A 57 11.49 -4.26 3.25
C SER A 57 13.00 -4.26 2.96
N LEU A 58 13.76 -3.47 3.72
CA LEU A 58 15.23 -3.41 3.61
C LEU A 58 15.88 -4.72 4.05
N ILE A 59 15.40 -5.32 5.14
CA ILE A 59 15.91 -6.61 5.64
C ILE A 59 15.60 -7.73 4.64
N ILE A 60 14.39 -7.78 4.09
CA ILE A 60 13.98 -8.79 3.09
C ILE A 60 14.83 -8.66 1.83
N ALA A 61 15.07 -7.44 1.36
CA ALA A 61 15.96 -7.18 0.23
C ALA A 61 17.41 -7.63 0.51
N ALA A 62 17.93 -7.33 1.71
CA ALA A 62 19.26 -7.77 2.12
C ALA A 62 19.37 -9.31 2.24
N ALA A 63 18.26 -10.00 2.51
CA ALA A 63 18.17 -11.46 2.49
C ALA A 63 18.09 -12.06 1.08
N GLY A 64 18.12 -11.24 0.02
CA GLY A 64 18.18 -11.68 -1.38
C GLY A 64 16.83 -11.78 -2.08
N VAL A 65 15.72 -11.43 -1.43
CA VAL A 65 14.39 -11.39 -2.07
C VAL A 65 14.20 -10.03 -2.73
N PRO A 66 13.92 -9.93 -4.04
CA PRO A 66 13.61 -8.65 -4.67
C PRO A 66 12.38 -8.01 -4.04
N VAL A 67 12.44 -6.72 -3.72
CA VAL A 67 11.33 -5.99 -3.08
C VAL A 67 10.96 -4.75 -3.89
N THR A 68 9.67 -4.58 -4.13
CA THR A 68 9.07 -3.33 -4.61
C THR A 68 8.08 -2.87 -3.57
N LYS A 69 8.34 -1.74 -2.93
CA LYS A 69 7.51 -1.24 -1.84
C LYS A 69 6.81 0.05 -2.24
N HIS A 70 5.48 0.07 -2.12
CA HIS A 70 4.73 1.31 -2.08
C HIS A 70 4.81 1.95 -0.69
N GLY A 71 4.91 3.28 -0.67
CA GLY A 71 4.88 4.10 0.53
C GLY A 71 4.38 5.51 0.25
N ASN A 72 3.99 6.22 1.31
CA ASN A 72 3.59 7.61 1.28
C ASN A 72 4.05 8.29 2.57
N ARG A 73 4.02 9.63 2.63
CA ARG A 73 4.17 10.35 3.90
C ARG A 73 3.03 9.97 4.84
N SER A 74 3.31 10.03 6.13
CA SER A 74 2.31 9.77 7.16
C SER A 74 1.07 10.66 6.99
N ALA A 75 -0.11 10.04 7.08
CA ALA A 75 -1.39 10.74 7.23
C ALA A 75 -1.78 10.96 8.71
N SER A 76 -1.32 10.11 9.64
CA SER A 76 -1.72 10.16 11.06
C SER A 76 -0.65 9.69 12.07
N SER A 77 0.40 8.97 11.65
CA SER A 77 1.54 8.58 12.48
C SER A 77 2.64 9.65 12.48
N LYS A 78 3.74 9.40 13.21
CA LYS A 78 4.91 10.29 13.23
C LYS A 78 5.86 10.09 12.03
N SER A 79 5.76 8.95 11.34
CA SER A 79 6.57 8.63 10.17
C SER A 79 5.83 7.65 9.26
N GLY A 80 5.93 7.89 7.95
CA GLY A 80 5.46 7.00 6.87
C GLY A 80 6.65 6.56 6.03
#